data_AF-A0A354J6A9-F1
#
_entry.id   AF-A0A354J6A9-F1
#
_cell.length_a   1.000
_cell.length_b   1.000
_cell.length_c   1.000
_cell.angle_alpha   90.00
_cell.angle_beta   90.00
_cell.angle_gamma   90.00
#
_symmetry.space_group_name_H-M   'P 1'
#
loop_
_entity.id
_entity.type
_entity.pdbx_description
1 polymer ?
#
loop_
_entity_poly.entity_id
_entity_poly.type
_entity_poly.pdbx_seq_one_letter_code
_entity_poly.pdbx_strand_id
1 'polypeptide(L)'
;DMMRGGAMPITMAANPETARELFTGFLEEGYDILHIAFSSALSGSCSVAATAARELCEERPEAKITVVDSLSASLGEGLLVHKAVTMKENGKSMKEIVDWLEKNKLNLCHIFTVDDLHHLHRGGRVSKTTAIIGTLINV
;
A
#
# COMPACT_ATOMS: atom_id res chain seq x y z
N ASP A 1 -19.98 -9.92 -9.13
CA ASP A 1 -20.71 -10.85 -10.01
C ASP A 1 -19.83 -11.80 -10.82
N MET A 2 -18.75 -11.35 -11.47
CA MET A 2 -17.85 -12.26 -12.19
C MET A 2 -17.27 -13.38 -11.31
N MET A 3 -16.77 -13.05 -10.10
CA MET A 3 -16.28 -14.06 -9.15
C MET A 3 -17.37 -15.03 -8.71
N ARG A 4 -18.61 -14.55 -8.49
CA ARG A 4 -19.77 -15.39 -8.18
C ARG A 4 -20.16 -16.30 -9.35
N GLY A 5 -19.90 -15.86 -10.58
CA GLY A 5 -20.01 -16.65 -11.80
C GLY A 5 -18.83 -17.60 -12.04
N GLY A 6 -17.92 -17.76 -11.08
CA GLY A 6 -16.77 -18.67 -11.17
C GLY A 6 -15.53 -18.07 -11.85
N ALA A 7 -15.53 -16.79 -12.21
CA ALA A 7 -14.34 -16.14 -12.72
C ALA A 7 -13.26 -16.06 -11.64
N MET A 8 -12.01 -16.27 -12.05
CA MET A 8 -10.88 -16.39 -11.15
C MET A 8 -9.88 -15.26 -11.42
N PRO A 9 -10.19 -14.00 -11.06
CA PRO A 9 -9.35 -12.87 -11.38
C PRO A 9 -7.98 -12.99 -10.72
N ILE A 10 -7.01 -12.33 -11.33
CA ILE A 10 -5.63 -12.18 -10.85
C ILE A 10 -5.30 -10.70 -10.73
N THR A 11 -4.37 -10.38 -9.85
CA THR A 11 -3.86 -9.02 -9.65
C THR A 11 -2.35 -9.03 -9.79
N MET A 12 -1.78 -7.93 -10.26
CA MET A 12 -0.33 -7.72 -10.30
C MET A 12 0.03 -6.46 -9.53
N ALA A 13 1.30 -6.35 -9.15
CA ALA A 13 1.82 -5.12 -8.56
C ALA A 13 1.75 -3.95 -9.57
N ALA A 14 1.90 -2.73 -9.08
CA ALA A 14 2.00 -1.55 -9.92
C ALA A 14 3.09 -1.70 -11.00
N ASN A 15 2.85 -1.14 -12.18
CA ASN A 15 3.85 -1.05 -13.23
C ASN A 15 4.91 -0.01 -12.83
N PRO A 16 6.22 -0.36 -12.85
CA PRO A 16 7.30 0.58 -12.54
C PRO A 16 7.29 1.85 -13.39
N GLU A 17 7.01 1.73 -14.69
CA GLU A 17 6.97 2.89 -15.58
C GLU A 17 5.85 3.84 -15.17
N THR A 18 4.66 3.31 -14.91
CA THR A 18 3.51 4.12 -14.46
C THR A 18 3.79 4.82 -13.12
N ALA A 19 4.46 4.16 -12.18
CA ALA A 19 4.83 4.78 -10.92
C ALA A 19 5.81 5.95 -11.13
N ARG A 20 6.80 5.75 -12.01
CA ARG A 20 7.78 6.78 -12.38
C ARG A 20 7.13 7.94 -13.12
N GLU A 21 6.26 7.69 -14.09
CA GLU A 21 5.52 8.70 -14.84
C GLU A 21 4.66 9.56 -13.91
N LEU A 22 3.92 8.94 -12.98
CA LEU A 22 3.08 9.66 -12.01
C LEU A 22 3.91 10.56 -11.09
N PHE A 23 5.01 10.05 -10.53
CA PHE A 23 5.88 10.87 -9.69
C PHE A 23 6.55 11.99 -10.48
N THR A 24 6.97 11.72 -11.70
CA THR A 24 7.57 12.73 -12.59
C THR A 24 6.59 13.87 -12.86
N GLY A 25 5.32 13.55 -13.18
CA GLY A 25 4.28 14.56 -13.41
C GLY A 25 4.07 15.48 -12.20
N PHE A 26 3.93 14.91 -11.00
CA PHE A 26 3.77 15.72 -9.79
C PHE A 26 5.01 16.57 -9.46
N LEU A 27 6.22 16.06 -9.70
CA LEU A 27 7.45 16.83 -9.54
C LEU A 27 7.52 18.00 -10.54
N GLU A 28 7.08 17.80 -11.78
CA GLU A 28 7.04 18.84 -12.82
C GLU A 28 6.03 19.95 -12.49
N GLU A 29 4.96 19.61 -11.77
CA GLU A 29 4.03 20.59 -11.18
C GLU A 29 4.59 21.30 -9.93
N GLY A 30 5.77 20.90 -9.44
CA GLY A 30 6.43 21.49 -8.28
C GLY A 30 5.97 20.93 -6.94
N TYR A 31 5.36 19.74 -6.91
CA TYR A 31 4.91 19.12 -5.67
C TYR A 31 5.99 18.23 -5.03
N ASP A 32 6.13 18.36 -3.70
CA ASP A 32 6.73 17.32 -2.87
C ASP A 32 5.74 16.15 -2.69
N ILE A 33 6.22 14.91 -2.77
CA ILE A 33 5.36 13.71 -2.80
C ILE A 33 5.52 12.89 -1.51
N LEU A 34 4.39 12.59 -0.86
CA LEU A 34 4.29 11.52 0.13
C LEU A 34 3.40 10.42 -0.40
N HIS A 35 3.98 9.27 -0.66
CA HIS A 35 3.28 8.08 -1.11
C HIS A 35 3.14 7.11 0.07
N ILE A 36 1.92 6.99 0.59
CA ILE A 36 1.57 5.96 1.59
C ILE A 36 1.18 4.71 0.80
N ALA A 37 2.06 3.72 0.79
CA ALA A 37 1.94 2.53 -0.04
C ALA A 37 1.14 1.42 0.66
N PHE A 38 0.43 0.64 -0.15
CA PHE A 38 -0.16 -0.64 0.27
C PHE A 38 0.91 -1.58 0.84
N SER A 39 0.52 -2.40 1.83
CA SER A 39 1.42 -3.30 2.57
C SER A 39 2.40 -4.06 1.68
N SER A 40 3.69 -3.92 1.96
CA SER A 40 4.76 -4.68 1.28
C SER A 40 4.64 -6.19 1.47
N ALA A 41 4.02 -6.64 2.57
CA ALA A 41 3.77 -8.06 2.84
C ALA A 41 2.73 -8.68 1.90
N LEU A 42 1.92 -7.87 1.21
CA LEU A 42 0.82 -8.31 0.36
C LEU A 42 1.07 -8.01 -1.13
N SER A 43 1.91 -7.02 -1.46
CA SER A 43 2.20 -6.63 -2.84
C SER A 43 3.59 -6.03 -3.01
N GLY A 44 4.21 -6.31 -4.16
CA GLY A 44 5.46 -5.65 -4.58
C GLY A 44 5.31 -4.16 -4.94
N SER A 45 4.08 -3.62 -4.94
CA SER A 45 3.83 -2.23 -5.35
C SER A 45 4.56 -1.21 -4.47
N CYS A 46 4.71 -1.49 -3.17
CA CYS A 46 5.52 -0.66 -2.29
C CYS A 46 6.99 -0.59 -2.73
N SER A 47 7.57 -1.73 -3.12
CA SER A 47 8.95 -1.78 -3.62
C SER A 47 9.07 -1.04 -4.95
N VAL A 48 8.09 -1.18 -5.84
CA VAL A 48 8.06 -0.46 -7.12
C VAL A 48 8.06 1.05 -6.89
N ALA A 49 7.18 1.55 -6.03
CA ALA A 49 7.13 2.97 -5.68
C ALA A 49 8.44 3.45 -5.02
N ALA A 50 8.99 2.68 -4.08
CA ALA A 50 10.25 3.04 -3.41
C ALA A 50 11.44 3.10 -4.39
N THR A 51 11.52 2.17 -5.35
CA THR A 51 12.56 2.19 -6.38
C THR A 51 12.41 3.40 -7.29
N ALA A 52 11.21 3.66 -7.81
CA ALA A 52 10.97 4.82 -8.68
C ALA A 52 11.27 6.15 -7.95
N ALA A 53 10.86 6.26 -6.69
CA ALA A 53 11.17 7.42 -5.86
C ALA A 53 12.68 7.63 -5.69
N ARG A 54 13.43 6.56 -5.38
CA ARG A 54 14.88 6.60 -5.21
C ARG A 54 15.59 7.03 -6.50
N GLU A 55 15.25 6.41 -7.62
CA GLU A 55 15.85 6.72 -8.93
C GLU A 55 15.59 8.17 -9.33
N LEU A 56 14.36 8.68 -9.17
CA LEU A 56 14.04 10.07 -9.47
C LEU A 56 14.78 11.05 -8.56
N CYS A 57 14.92 10.76 -7.27
CA CYS A 57 15.69 11.61 -6.35
C CYS A 57 17.21 11.55 -6.62
N GLU A 58 17.73 10.44 -7.15
CA GLU A 58 19.13 10.33 -7.61
C GLU A 58 19.37 11.16 -8.88
N GLU A 59 18.40 11.18 -9.81
CA GLU A 59 18.46 11.94 -11.06
C GLU A 59 18.18 13.45 -10.89
N ARG A 60 17.34 13.80 -9.92
CA ARG A 60 16.85 15.17 -9.65
C ARG A 60 17.08 15.50 -8.18
N PRO A 61 18.24 16.09 -7.80
CA PRO A 61 18.60 16.34 -6.40
C PRO A 61 17.63 17.23 -5.62
N GLU A 62 16.83 18.04 -6.31
CA GLU A 62 15.77 18.87 -5.75
C GLU A 62 14.45 18.14 -5.49
N ALA A 63 14.25 16.97 -6.12
CA ALA A 63 13.04 16.19 -5.98
C ALA A 63 12.90 15.64 -4.56
N LYS A 64 11.68 15.69 -4.02
CA LYS A 64 11.36 15.15 -2.70
C LYS A 64 10.20 14.19 -2.80
N ILE A 65 10.54 12.91 -2.75
CA ILE A 65 9.58 11.81 -2.71
C ILE A 65 9.86 10.98 -1.45
N THR A 66 8.85 10.82 -0.61
CA THR A 66 8.91 9.91 0.54
C THR A 66 7.89 8.80 0.35
N VAL A 67 8.33 7.55 0.45
CA VAL A 67 7.47 6.37 0.40
C VAL A 67 7.37 5.78 1.81
N VAL A 68 6.15 5.62 2.31
CA VAL A 68 5.85 4.99 3.60
C VAL A 68 5.12 3.68 3.33
N ASP A 69 5.72 2.55 3.70
CA ASP A 69 5.01 1.27 3.73
C ASP A 69 3.99 1.29 4.86
N SER A 70 2.70 1.27 4.52
CA SER A 70 1.61 1.33 5.49
C SER A 70 1.49 0.08 6.34
N LEU A 71 2.04 -1.06 5.87
CA LEU A 71 1.78 -2.40 6.42
C LEU A 71 0.29 -2.72 6.57
N SER A 72 -0.56 -2.01 5.83
CA SER A 72 -2.00 -2.01 5.95
C SER A 72 -2.67 -2.30 4.61
N ALA A 73 -3.95 -2.63 4.69
CA ALA A 73 -4.83 -2.84 3.54
C ALA A 73 -6.18 -2.15 3.79
N SER A 74 -6.92 -1.88 2.71
CA SER A 74 -8.29 -1.36 2.78
C SER A 74 -8.37 -0.10 3.67
N LEU A 75 -9.38 0.00 4.54
CA LEU A 75 -9.59 1.17 5.40
C LEU A 75 -8.46 1.41 6.40
N GLY A 76 -7.65 0.42 6.77
CA GLY A 76 -6.49 0.69 7.64
C GLY A 76 -5.45 1.56 6.94
N GLU A 77 -5.19 1.31 5.65
CA GLU A 77 -4.36 2.20 4.82
C GLU A 77 -5.06 3.57 4.63
N GLY A 78 -6.36 3.56 4.33
CA GLY A 78 -7.16 4.77 4.19
C GLY A 78 -7.14 5.68 5.43
N LEU A 79 -7.15 5.11 6.64
CA LEU A 79 -7.05 5.86 7.90
C LEU A 79 -5.70 6.57 8.04
N LEU A 80 -4.60 5.95 7.61
CA LEU A 80 -3.28 6.58 7.58
C LEU A 80 -3.26 7.75 6.60
N VAL A 81 -3.82 7.57 5.40
CA VAL A 81 -3.95 8.63 4.39
C VAL A 81 -4.80 9.79 4.94
N HIS A 82 -5.97 9.49 5.49
CA HIS A 82 -6.86 10.50 6.06
C HIS A 82 -6.18 11.30 7.18
N LYS A 83 -5.43 10.61 8.06
CA LYS A 83 -4.69 11.27 9.13
C LYS A 83 -3.55 12.14 8.61
N ALA A 84 -2.81 11.69 7.59
CA ALA A 84 -1.75 12.45 6.95
C ALA A 84 -2.30 13.76 6.32
N VAL A 85 -3.42 13.67 5.60
CA VAL A 85 -4.11 14.84 5.03
C VAL A 85 -4.58 15.79 6.13
N THR A 86 -5.23 15.26 7.17
CA THR A 86 -5.68 16.08 8.32
C THR A 86 -4.50 16.80 8.99
N MET A 87 -3.35 16.14 9.14
CA MET A 87 -2.16 16.77 9.70
C MET A 87 -1.60 17.86 8.80
N LYS A 88 -1.56 17.63 7.47
CA LYS A 88 -1.17 18.64 6.47
C LYS A 88 -2.06 19.89 6.55
N GLU A 89 -3.37 19.70 6.60
CA GLU A 89 -4.34 20.81 6.73
C GLU A 89 -4.16 21.62 8.02
N ASN A 90 -3.68 20.96 9.08
CA ASN A 90 -3.30 21.61 10.35
C ASN A 90 -1.88 22.21 10.33
N GLY A 91 -1.26 22.36 9.16
CA GLY A 91 0.04 23.02 8.99
C GLY A 91 1.24 22.17 9.38
N LYS A 92 1.09 20.84 9.55
CA LYS A 92 2.23 19.95 9.81
C LYS A 92 3.12 19.82 8.59
N SER A 93 4.43 19.83 8.84
CA SER A 93 5.44 19.57 7.81
C SER A 93 5.42 18.12 7.35
N MET A 94 5.93 17.87 6.14
CA MET A 94 6.07 16.52 5.60
C MET A 94 6.80 15.57 6.56
N LYS A 95 7.89 16.05 7.18
CA LYS A 95 8.68 15.28 8.13
C LYS A 95 7.86 14.88 9.35
N GLU A 96 7.11 15.80 9.95
CA GLU A 96 6.26 15.49 11.11
C GLU A 96 5.17 14.47 10.77
N ILE A 97 4.62 14.53 9.55
CA ILE A 97 3.61 13.58 9.07
C ILE A 97 4.23 12.18 8.92
N VAL A 98 5.39 12.08 8.26
CA VAL A 98 6.11 10.81 8.07
C VAL A 98 6.50 10.19 9.42
N ASP A 99 7.07 10.99 10.33
CA ASP A 99 7.44 10.53 11.68
C ASP A 99 6.22 9.98 12.43
N TRP A 100 5.05 10.64 12.29
CA TRP A 100 3.81 10.18 12.90
C TRP A 100 3.34 8.87 12.27
N LEU A 101 3.35 8.76 10.94
CA LEU A 101 2.93 7.55 10.23
C LEU A 101 3.80 6.34 10.64
N GLU A 102 5.11 6.49 10.63
CA GLU A 102 6.05 5.42 11.02
C GLU A 102 5.84 4.98 12.47
N LYS A 103 5.58 5.92 13.38
CA LYS A 103 5.30 5.62 14.79
C LYS A 103 3.94 4.93 15.01
N ASN A 104 2.95 5.16 14.15
CA ASN A 104 1.57 4.76 14.41
C ASN A 104 1.02 3.68 13.49
N LYS A 105 1.67 3.37 12.36
CA LYS A 105 1.17 2.35 11.41
C LYS A 105 0.95 0.98 12.05
N LEU A 106 1.74 0.63 13.07
CA LEU A 106 1.62 -0.63 13.81
C LEU A 106 0.53 -0.65 14.88
N ASN A 107 -0.12 0.49 15.15
CA ASN A 107 -1.23 0.58 16.11
C ASN A 107 -2.59 0.27 15.46
N LEU A 108 -2.62 -0.01 14.16
CA LEU A 108 -3.82 -0.39 13.43
C LEU A 108 -4.04 -1.90 13.51
N CYS A 109 -5.25 -2.29 13.89
CA CYS A 109 -5.67 -3.70 13.90
C CYS A 109 -6.59 -3.97 12.71
N HIS A 110 -6.27 -4.99 11.93
CA HIS A 110 -7.05 -5.44 10.78
C HIS A 110 -7.81 -6.70 11.16
N ILE A 111 -9.12 -6.57 11.38
CA ILE A 111 -10.00 -7.71 11.68
C ILE A 111 -11.05 -7.76 10.59
N PHE A 112 -11.12 -8.87 9.88
CA PHE A 112 -12.09 -9.11 8.81
C PHE A 112 -12.46 -10.59 8.75
N THR A 113 -13.51 -10.90 8.01
CA THR A 113 -13.97 -12.26 7.74
C THR A 113 -14.18 -12.46 6.24
N VAL A 114 -14.18 -13.72 5.81
CA VAL A 114 -14.37 -14.18 4.43
C VAL A 114 -15.21 -15.46 4.47
N ASP A 115 -15.88 -15.78 3.37
CA ASP A 115 -16.68 -17.01 3.27
C ASP A 115 -15.79 -18.27 3.27
N ASP A 116 -14.59 -18.18 2.69
CA ASP A 116 -13.57 -19.22 2.71
C ASP A 116 -12.16 -18.63 2.44
N LEU A 117 -11.12 -19.45 2.64
CA LEU A 117 -9.72 -19.06 2.43
C LEU A 117 -9.21 -19.34 1.00
N HIS A 118 -10.03 -19.88 0.10
CA HIS A 118 -9.61 -20.34 -1.23
C HIS A 118 -9.05 -19.19 -2.07
N HIS A 119 -9.72 -18.04 -2.08
CA HIS A 119 -9.25 -16.89 -2.86
C HIS A 119 -7.96 -16.28 -2.31
N LEU A 120 -7.81 -16.19 -0.98
CA LEU A 120 -6.60 -15.68 -0.34
C LEU A 120 -5.39 -16.59 -0.58
N HIS A 121 -5.61 -17.92 -0.51
CA HIS A 121 -4.58 -18.91 -0.80
C HIS A 121 -4.16 -18.90 -2.27
N ARG A 122 -5.13 -18.95 -3.19
CA ARG A 122 -4.87 -18.89 -4.64
C ARG A 122 -4.14 -17.61 -5.04
N GLY A 123 -4.52 -16.49 -4.40
CA GLY A 123 -3.85 -15.22 -4.58
C GLY A 123 -2.42 -15.21 -4.02
N GLY A 124 -2.00 -16.21 -3.24
CA GLY A 124 -0.65 -16.29 -2.66
C GLY A 124 -0.43 -15.39 -1.44
N ARG A 125 -1.49 -14.80 -0.87
CA ARG A 125 -1.41 -13.86 0.26
C ARG A 125 -1.74 -14.52 1.61
N VAL A 126 -2.18 -15.78 1.58
CA VAL A 126 -2.32 -16.65 2.75
C VAL A 126 -1.65 -18.00 2.47
N SER A 127 -0.94 -18.52 3.45
CA SER A 127 -0.22 -19.79 3.34
C SER A 127 -1.17 -20.97 3.12
N LYS A 128 -0.70 -22.01 2.42
CA LYS A 128 -1.48 -23.24 2.19
C LYS A 128 -1.90 -23.91 3.49
N THR A 129 -1.03 -23.91 4.50
CA THR A 129 -1.28 -24.51 5.81
C THR A 129 -2.40 -23.78 6.55
N THR A 130 -2.40 -22.44 6.52
CA THR A 130 -3.47 -21.62 7.12
C THR A 130 -4.81 -21.88 6.43
N ALA A 131 -4.81 -22.01 5.10
CA ALA A 131 -6.02 -22.29 4.34
C ALA A 131 -6.66 -23.65 4.71
N ILE A 132 -5.84 -24.70 4.79
CA ILE A 132 -6.31 -26.07 5.10
C ILE A 132 -6.92 -26.15 6.50
N ILE A 133 -6.30 -25.53 7.50
CA ILE A 133 -6.80 -25.56 8.88
C ILE A 133 -8.16 -24.84 9.00
N GLY A 134 -8.35 -23.71 8.31
CA GLY A 134 -9.65 -23.03 8.28
C GLY A 134 -10.74 -23.93 7.72
N THR A 135 -10.53 -24.48 6.51
CA THR A 135 -11.53 -25.31 5.83
C THR A 135 -11.89 -26.60 6.58
N LEU A 136 -10.94 -27.23 7.29
CA LEU A 136 -11.21 -28.43 8.10
C LEU A 136 -12.11 -28.17 9.31
N ILE A 137 -12.13 -26.93 9.83
CA ILE A 137 -12.91 -26.56 11.02
C ILE A 137 -14.35 -26.15 10.66
N ASN A 138 -14.75 -26.25 9.39
CA ASN A 138 -16.06 -25.77 8.90
C ASN A 138 -16.27 -24.28 9.22
N VAL A 139 -15.18 -23.51 9.15
CA VAL A 139 -15.08 -22.05 9.28
C VAL A 139 -14.41 -21.51 8.02
#